data_AF-A0A371DLM3-F1
#
_entry.id   AF-A0A371DLM3-F1
#
_cell.length_a   1.000
_cell.length_b   1.000
_cell.length_c   1.000
_cell.angle_alpha   90.00
_cell.angle_beta   90.00
_cell.angle_gamma   90.00
#
_symmetry.space_group_name_H-M   'P 1'
#
loop_
_entity.id
_entity.type
_entity.pdbx_description
1 polymer ?
#
loop_
_entity_poly.entity_id
_entity_poly.type
_entity_poly.pdbx_seq_one_letter_code
_entity_poly.pdbx_strand_id
1 'polypeptide(L)'
;MNGACFSGYARLVRALSIKYTWLYRRQSFKTHHSVISTLCVLRPSLVLFPNLRTLDWPIMDLNGSYLLSILSLVGDKVTTLRIEPWDPRTSSEQTLQAVMGLIAFKFRYLRILEFISTEIIVSAAISAAVSSLVSGLHSLTEFTCLHIPVSPSSAMHLAELRKLQTLRVRFPDASTWCSSGSAFQPRSFAGLTNVLLATTMSTYISFSKAIALPHIQELVLEVVDDPAAQLISQFFTAIRRQCSPLALRNLKIRPRVFPVEAIAQLNAAVLRSADLRPLLDFSLMKYFDLAMYCRHAFDDAFILDVAKAWPHLKKFHLGHGNPYSHETLPSLTALAHLALYAPNLREVGLRFDAASWAKGPQTGCSGPPKHLYGDLQDRASTASNLRFMSVSRSPIACPEKVALFLARIFPTSQPHRLTLEGFGTEAESKGWEEVQRYLPMFTCIREDEQLRMEQERKKEDEDEDEEATEASPPSMEPSGIDADVGDPHVQ
;
A
#
# COMPACT_ATOMS: atom_id res chain seq x y z
N MET A 1 -28.58 -25.23 34.60
CA MET A 1 -27.10 -25.13 34.73
C MET A 1 -26.79 -24.35 36.01
N ASN A 2 -26.03 -24.91 36.95
CA ASN A 2 -25.72 -24.23 38.22
C ASN A 2 -24.92 -22.95 37.98
N GLY A 3 -25.34 -21.82 38.57
CA GLY A 3 -24.71 -20.50 38.38
C GLY A 3 -23.22 -20.46 38.72
N ALA A 4 -22.76 -21.36 39.61
CA ALA A 4 -21.35 -21.55 39.94
C ALA A 4 -20.52 -22.11 38.78
N CYS A 5 -21.09 -23.05 38.01
CA CYS A 5 -20.43 -23.67 36.87
C CYS A 5 -20.19 -22.64 35.76
N PHE A 6 -21.21 -21.81 35.46
CA PHE A 6 -21.08 -20.73 34.49
C PHE A 6 -20.01 -19.70 34.90
N SER A 7 -19.99 -19.27 36.16
CA SER A 7 -18.95 -18.36 36.66
C SER A 7 -17.54 -18.96 36.56
N GLY A 8 -17.42 -20.28 36.71
CA GLY A 8 -16.17 -21.01 36.47
C GLY A 8 -15.70 -20.89 35.02
N TYR A 9 -16.58 -21.19 34.06
CA TYR A 9 -16.26 -21.05 32.63
C TYR A 9 -16.00 -19.61 32.20
N ALA A 10 -16.76 -18.64 32.71
CA ALA A 10 -16.61 -17.24 32.34
C ALA A 10 -15.22 -16.67 32.72
N ARG A 11 -14.59 -17.20 33.79
CA ARG A 11 -13.20 -16.89 34.15
C ARG A 11 -12.16 -17.43 33.17
N LEU A 12 -12.49 -18.46 32.40
CA LEU A 12 -11.61 -19.05 31.38
C LEU A 12 -11.69 -18.30 30.05
N VAL A 13 -12.76 -17.53 29.81
CA VAL A 13 -12.93 -16.75 28.58
C VAL A 13 -11.89 -15.63 28.53
N ARG A 14 -11.01 -15.68 27.51
CA ARG A 14 -9.96 -14.69 27.26
C ARG A 14 -10.24 -13.79 26.07
N ALA A 15 -11.06 -14.24 25.13
CA ALA A 15 -11.38 -13.49 23.93
C ALA A 15 -12.84 -13.73 23.54
N LEU A 16 -13.51 -12.65 23.18
CA LEU A 16 -14.79 -12.65 22.47
C LEU A 16 -14.50 -11.98 21.12
N SER A 17 -13.95 -12.76 20.19
CA SER A 17 -13.55 -12.30 18.85
C SER A 17 -13.64 -13.41 17.80
N ILE A 18 -13.82 -13.04 16.53
CA ILE A 18 -13.71 -13.93 15.37
C ILE A 18 -12.28 -13.81 14.85
N LYS A 19 -11.66 -14.94 14.51
CA LYS A 19 -10.40 -14.91 13.78
C LYS A 19 -10.70 -14.37 12.38
N TYR A 20 -10.32 -13.11 12.14
CA TYR A 20 -10.39 -12.50 10.81
C TYR A 20 -9.51 -13.29 9.84
N THR A 21 -10.11 -14.15 9.04
CA THR A 21 -9.58 -14.53 7.75
C THR A 21 -10.28 -13.66 6.73
N TRP A 22 -9.56 -12.73 6.12
CA TRP A 22 -10.03 -11.71 5.16
C TRP A 22 -10.86 -12.26 3.97
N LEU A 23 -10.94 -13.58 3.81
CA LEU A 23 -11.59 -14.28 2.71
C LEU A 23 -12.95 -14.93 3.05
N TYR A 24 -13.41 -14.90 4.30
CA TYR A 24 -14.69 -15.51 4.67
C TYR A 24 -15.74 -14.46 5.09
N ARG A 25 -16.95 -14.60 4.51
CA ARG A 25 -18.16 -13.89 4.94
C ARG A 25 -18.27 -13.95 6.46
N ARG A 26 -18.47 -12.81 7.13
CA ARG A 26 -18.73 -12.73 8.57
C ARG A 26 -19.94 -13.61 8.90
N GLN A 27 -19.71 -14.76 9.54
CA GLN A 27 -20.78 -15.41 10.30
C GLN A 27 -20.90 -14.63 11.60
N SER A 28 -21.87 -13.70 11.67
CA SER A 28 -22.21 -13.03 12.93
C SER A 28 -22.93 -14.02 13.83
N PHE A 29 -22.62 -13.99 15.13
CA PHE A 29 -23.41 -14.71 16.11
C PHE A 29 -24.55 -13.81 16.54
N LYS A 30 -25.77 -14.12 16.10
CA LYS A 30 -26.96 -13.39 16.53
C LYS A 30 -27.21 -13.66 18.01
N THR A 31 -26.73 -12.77 18.86
CA THR A 31 -27.04 -12.80 20.29
C THR A 31 -28.38 -12.12 20.50
N HIS A 32 -29.37 -12.84 21.02
CA HIS A 32 -30.68 -12.23 21.25
C HIS A 32 -30.57 -11.15 22.33
N HIS A 33 -31.04 -9.94 22.04
CA HIS A 33 -30.92 -8.76 22.91
C HIS A 33 -31.46 -8.99 24.33
N SER A 34 -32.54 -9.79 24.47
CA SER A 34 -33.10 -10.12 25.79
C SER A 34 -32.11 -10.83 26.70
N VAL A 35 -31.17 -11.63 26.16
CA VAL A 35 -30.16 -12.34 26.96
C VAL A 35 -29.23 -11.34 27.65
N ILE A 36 -28.80 -10.30 26.92
CA ILE A 36 -27.93 -9.25 27.47
C ILE A 36 -28.67 -8.44 28.52
N SER A 37 -29.90 -8.01 28.22
CA SER A 37 -30.74 -7.30 29.18
C SER A 37 -30.95 -8.10 30.46
N THR A 38 -31.29 -9.39 30.34
CA THR A 38 -31.48 -10.29 31.49
C THR A 38 -30.18 -10.46 32.28
N LEU A 39 -29.03 -10.63 31.61
CA LEU A 39 -27.73 -10.72 32.30
C LEU A 39 -27.43 -9.46 33.11
N CYS A 40 -27.69 -8.28 32.56
CA CYS A 40 -27.46 -7.00 33.24
C CYS A 40 -28.41 -6.77 34.41
N VAL A 41 -29.69 -7.14 34.26
CA VAL A 41 -30.70 -7.02 35.33
C VAL A 41 -30.39 -7.99 36.48
N LEU A 42 -30.02 -9.23 36.18
CA LEU A 42 -29.80 -10.26 37.19
C LEU A 42 -28.45 -10.16 37.90
N ARG A 43 -27.45 -9.48 37.29
CA ARG A 43 -26.09 -9.38 37.84
C ARG A 43 -25.45 -8.00 37.65
N PRO A 44 -26.03 -6.94 38.23
CA PRO A 44 -25.58 -5.56 37.99
C PRO A 44 -24.15 -5.27 38.47
N SER A 45 -23.64 -6.01 39.47
CA SER A 45 -22.33 -5.79 40.07
C SER A 45 -21.28 -6.84 39.68
N LEU A 46 -21.66 -7.91 38.97
CA LEU A 46 -20.74 -9.00 38.68
C LEU A 46 -19.97 -8.71 37.39
N VAL A 47 -18.65 -8.57 37.52
CA VAL A 47 -17.74 -8.72 36.38
C VAL A 47 -17.83 -10.17 35.90
N LEU A 48 -18.59 -10.40 34.84
CA LEU A 48 -18.85 -11.72 34.28
C LEU A 48 -17.59 -12.31 33.64
N PHE A 49 -16.83 -11.48 32.91
CA PHE A 49 -15.62 -11.90 32.21
C PHE A 49 -14.38 -11.20 32.78
N PRO A 50 -13.93 -11.54 34.01
CA PRO A 50 -12.86 -10.83 34.72
C PRO A 50 -11.47 -11.01 34.07
N ASN A 51 -11.38 -11.93 33.12
CA ASN A 51 -10.15 -12.41 32.54
C ASN A 51 -10.09 -12.19 31.02
N LEU A 52 -11.10 -11.49 30.47
CA LEU A 52 -11.19 -11.13 29.07
C LEU A 52 -10.06 -10.15 28.71
N ARG A 53 -9.39 -10.43 27.59
CA ARG A 53 -8.30 -9.62 27.03
C ARG A 53 -8.70 -8.98 25.71
N THR A 54 -9.54 -9.66 24.93
CA THR A 54 -9.99 -9.21 23.62
C THR A 54 -11.51 -9.16 23.58
N LEU A 55 -12.05 -7.99 23.26
CA LEU A 55 -13.47 -7.81 22.97
C LEU A 55 -13.62 -7.18 21.59
N ASP A 56 -14.38 -7.87 20.74
CA ASP A 56 -14.66 -7.47 19.38
C ASP A 56 -16.19 -7.40 19.21
N TRP A 57 -16.71 -6.17 19.26
CA TRP A 57 -18.14 -5.87 19.15
C TRP A 57 -18.88 -6.30 17.85
N PRO A 58 -18.29 -6.20 16.64
CA PRO A 58 -18.94 -6.53 15.36
C PRO A 58 -19.71 -7.85 15.36
N ILE A 59 -19.22 -8.79 16.15
CA ILE A 59 -19.58 -10.19 16.09
C ILE A 59 -20.92 -10.46 16.75
N MET A 60 -21.28 -9.63 17.73
CA MET A 60 -22.45 -9.88 18.56
C MET A 60 -23.76 -9.50 17.86
N ASP A 61 -23.67 -8.74 16.75
CA ASP A 61 -24.83 -8.21 16.01
C ASP A 61 -25.82 -7.48 16.95
N LEU A 62 -25.26 -6.76 17.93
CA LEU A 62 -26.01 -6.05 18.96
C LEU A 62 -26.08 -4.56 18.63
N ASN A 63 -27.22 -3.96 18.95
CA ASN A 63 -27.40 -2.50 18.91
C ASN A 63 -26.39 -1.83 19.86
N GLY A 64 -25.80 -0.71 19.44
CA GLY A 64 -24.83 0.08 20.20
C GLY A 64 -25.31 0.49 21.61
N SER A 65 -26.63 0.55 21.83
CA SER A 65 -27.22 0.80 23.14
C SER A 65 -26.82 -0.22 24.22
N TYR A 66 -26.48 -1.46 23.84
CA TYR A 66 -26.03 -2.51 24.77
C TYR A 66 -24.53 -2.48 25.06
N LEU A 67 -23.75 -1.67 24.35
CA LEU A 67 -22.30 -1.64 24.47
C LEU A 67 -21.87 -1.25 25.89
N LEU A 68 -22.51 -0.22 26.47
CA LEU A 68 -22.22 0.22 27.83
C LEU A 68 -22.45 -0.91 28.85
N SER A 69 -23.55 -1.62 28.70
CA SER A 69 -23.94 -2.76 29.54
C SER A 69 -22.96 -3.93 29.41
N ILE A 70 -22.46 -4.22 28.21
CA ILE A 70 -21.49 -5.30 28.02
C ILE A 70 -20.12 -4.91 28.59
N LEU A 71 -19.68 -3.67 28.38
CA LEU A 71 -18.43 -3.19 28.94
C LEU A 71 -18.44 -3.17 30.47
N SER A 72 -19.60 -3.00 31.12
CA SER A 72 -19.71 -3.09 32.58
C SER A 72 -19.49 -4.53 33.09
N LEU A 73 -19.91 -5.55 32.32
CA LEU A 73 -19.73 -6.97 32.63
C LEU A 73 -18.30 -7.50 32.40
N VAL A 74 -17.43 -6.75 31.73
CA VAL A 74 -16.07 -7.18 31.37
C VAL A 74 -15.05 -6.73 32.42
N GLY A 75 -13.98 -7.49 32.67
CA GLY A 75 -12.92 -7.10 33.62
C GLY A 75 -12.00 -5.99 33.09
N ASP A 76 -11.12 -5.45 33.94
CA ASP A 76 -10.14 -4.40 33.60
C ASP A 76 -8.95 -4.91 32.76
N LYS A 77 -8.82 -6.23 32.56
CA LYS A 77 -7.71 -6.88 31.84
C LYS A 77 -7.83 -6.82 30.31
N VAL A 78 -8.77 -6.04 29.77
CA VAL A 78 -8.93 -5.87 28.32
C VAL A 78 -7.74 -5.11 27.76
N THR A 79 -7.06 -5.74 26.81
CA THR A 79 -5.93 -5.15 26.07
C THR A 79 -6.29 -4.81 24.64
N THR A 80 -7.36 -5.40 24.10
CA THR A 80 -7.83 -5.17 22.72
C THR A 80 -9.32 -4.94 22.73
N LEU A 81 -9.74 -3.78 22.25
CA LEU A 81 -11.13 -3.38 22.16
C LEU A 81 -11.43 -2.89 20.74
N ARG A 82 -12.34 -3.57 20.05
CA ARG A 82 -12.86 -3.14 18.75
C ARG A 82 -14.35 -2.86 18.88
N ILE A 83 -14.74 -1.66 18.52
CA ILE A 83 -16.12 -1.17 18.59
C ILE A 83 -16.57 -0.93 17.16
N GLU A 84 -17.65 -1.60 16.78
CA GLU A 84 -18.20 -1.58 15.42
C GLU A 84 -19.63 -1.05 15.38
N PRO A 85 -20.13 -0.77 14.17
CA PRO A 85 -20.60 0.54 13.79
C PRO A 85 -21.65 1.06 14.76
N TRP A 86 -21.36 2.26 15.28
CA TRP A 86 -22.32 3.00 16.04
C TRP A 86 -23.33 3.61 15.08
N ASP A 87 -24.53 3.02 15.00
CA ASP A 87 -25.61 3.60 14.19
C ASP A 87 -26.28 4.75 14.97
N PRO A 88 -26.10 6.01 14.54
CA PRO A 88 -26.67 7.16 15.22
C PRO A 88 -28.21 7.13 15.24
N ARG A 89 -28.85 6.35 14.38
CA ARG A 89 -30.30 6.15 14.37
C ARG A 89 -30.80 5.31 15.54
N THR A 90 -29.92 4.50 16.13
CA THR A 90 -30.30 3.50 17.14
C THR A 90 -29.78 3.82 18.54
N SER A 91 -28.77 4.68 18.64
CA SER A 91 -28.04 4.92 19.88
C SER A 91 -27.70 6.41 20.05
N SER A 92 -27.95 6.96 21.24
CA SER A 92 -27.78 8.40 21.51
C SER A 92 -26.31 8.78 21.70
N GLU A 93 -25.93 10.00 21.30
CA GLU A 93 -24.56 10.49 21.50
C GLU A 93 -24.10 10.41 22.97
N GLN A 94 -25.02 10.58 23.92
CA GLN A 94 -24.76 10.46 25.35
C GLN A 94 -24.29 9.05 25.72
N THR A 95 -24.89 8.00 25.14
CA THR A 95 -24.44 6.63 25.38
C THR A 95 -23.03 6.42 24.84
N LEU A 96 -22.69 6.98 23.67
CA LEU A 96 -21.33 6.89 23.13
C LEU A 96 -20.31 7.61 24.02
N GLN A 97 -20.65 8.80 24.52
CA GLN A 97 -19.80 9.52 25.49
C GLN A 97 -19.61 8.73 26.78
N ALA A 98 -20.69 8.13 27.31
CA ALA A 98 -20.62 7.26 28.49
C ALA A 98 -19.74 6.02 28.25
N VAL A 99 -19.83 5.41 27.06
CA VAL A 99 -18.96 4.31 26.64
C VAL A 99 -17.51 4.75 26.63
N MET A 100 -17.19 5.90 26.03
CA MET A 100 -15.83 6.44 26.00
C MET A 100 -15.30 6.72 27.40
N GLY A 101 -16.10 7.34 28.27
CA GLY A 101 -15.74 7.57 29.67
C GLY A 101 -15.47 6.27 30.43
N LEU A 102 -16.31 5.24 30.23
CA LEU A 102 -16.12 3.93 30.85
C LEU A 102 -14.83 3.26 30.37
N ILE A 103 -14.51 3.33 29.06
CA ILE A 103 -13.29 2.75 28.50
C ILE A 103 -12.05 3.43 29.10
N ALA A 104 -12.04 4.76 29.13
CA ALA A 104 -10.95 5.56 29.69
C ALA A 104 -10.69 5.22 31.16
N PHE A 105 -11.78 5.08 31.94
CA PHE A 105 -11.70 4.78 33.36
C PHE A 105 -11.23 3.34 33.63
N LYS A 106 -11.79 2.36 32.91
CA LYS A 106 -11.71 0.94 33.25
C LYS A 106 -10.54 0.21 32.59
N PHE A 107 -10.15 0.58 31.37
CA PHE A 107 -9.19 -0.17 30.56
C PHE A 107 -7.86 0.56 30.40
N ARG A 108 -7.20 0.90 31.51
CA ARG A 108 -5.93 1.67 31.50
C ARG A 108 -4.75 0.96 30.80
N TYR A 109 -4.84 -0.36 30.64
CA TYR A 109 -3.83 -1.20 29.99
C TYR A 109 -4.18 -1.53 28.53
N LEU A 110 -5.14 -0.81 27.95
CA LEU A 110 -5.55 -1.02 26.57
C LEU A 110 -4.36 -0.76 25.62
N ARG A 111 -4.10 -1.72 24.74
CA ARG A 111 -3.03 -1.67 23.73
C ARG A 111 -3.60 -1.37 22.34
N ILE A 112 -4.74 -1.97 22.03
CA ILE A 112 -5.40 -1.81 20.73
C ILE A 112 -6.80 -1.28 20.97
N LEU A 113 -7.10 -0.12 20.39
CA LEU A 113 -8.43 0.49 20.39
C LEU A 113 -8.83 0.85 18.96
N GLU A 114 -9.97 0.35 18.52
CA GLU A 114 -10.48 0.56 17.18
C GLU A 114 -11.97 0.94 17.21
N PHE A 115 -12.29 2.10 16.66
CA PHE A 115 -13.64 2.58 16.39
C PHE A 115 -13.92 2.50 14.90
N ILE A 116 -14.76 1.54 14.52
CA ILE A 116 -15.26 1.37 13.17
C ILE A 116 -16.67 1.95 13.17
N SER A 117 -16.97 2.83 12.23
CA SER A 117 -18.32 3.36 12.10
C SER A 117 -18.72 3.63 10.67
N THR A 118 -19.97 3.42 10.33
CA THR A 118 -20.52 3.86 9.05
C THR A 118 -21.09 5.27 9.24
N GLU A 119 -20.49 6.26 8.58
CA GLU A 119 -21.09 7.59 8.33
C GLU A 119 -21.83 8.25 9.52
N ILE A 120 -21.13 8.52 10.63
CA ILE A 120 -21.70 9.33 11.71
C ILE A 120 -21.54 10.81 11.37
N ILE A 121 -22.63 11.57 11.53
CA ILE A 121 -22.56 13.01 11.73
C ILE A 121 -21.96 13.23 13.13
N VAL A 122 -20.71 13.66 13.18
CA VAL A 122 -19.98 13.77 14.45
C VAL A 122 -20.22 15.12 15.09
N SER A 123 -20.82 15.11 16.28
CA SER A 123 -20.92 16.32 17.10
C SER A 123 -19.58 16.66 17.78
N ALA A 124 -19.41 17.95 18.12
CA ALA A 124 -18.26 18.42 18.88
C ALA A 124 -18.10 17.69 20.22
N ALA A 125 -19.22 17.28 20.84
CA ALA A 125 -19.22 16.56 22.12
C ALA A 125 -18.61 15.16 22.01
N ILE A 126 -18.88 14.44 20.91
CA ILE A 126 -18.24 13.13 20.65
C ILE A 126 -16.74 13.31 20.40
N SER A 127 -16.35 14.33 19.63
CA SER A 127 -14.92 14.63 19.41
C SER A 127 -14.19 14.96 20.73
N ALA A 128 -14.83 15.71 21.63
CA ALA A 128 -14.32 15.98 22.98
C ALA A 128 -14.22 14.71 23.84
N ALA A 129 -15.21 13.81 23.77
CA ALA A 129 -15.18 12.54 24.49
C ALA A 129 -14.07 11.60 24.00
N VAL A 130 -13.84 11.49 22.69
CA VAL A 130 -12.66 10.78 22.15
C VAL A 130 -11.37 11.42 22.64
N SER A 131 -11.34 12.74 22.70
CA SER A 131 -10.16 13.47 23.14
C SER A 131 -9.80 13.17 24.61
N SER A 132 -10.80 13.16 25.47
CA SER A 132 -10.68 12.75 26.87
C SER A 132 -10.26 11.28 27.00
N LEU A 133 -10.88 10.39 26.22
CA LEU A 133 -10.55 8.96 26.20
C LEU A 133 -9.08 8.71 25.86
N VAL A 134 -8.60 9.28 24.76
CA VAL A 134 -7.22 9.13 24.29
C VAL A 134 -6.22 9.59 25.35
N SER A 135 -6.55 10.65 26.09
CA SER A 135 -5.69 11.24 27.13
C SER A 135 -5.46 10.31 28.34
N GLY A 136 -6.34 9.30 28.54
CA GLY A 136 -6.22 8.32 29.62
C GLY A 136 -5.51 7.02 29.24
N LEU A 137 -5.15 6.81 27.97
CA LEU A 137 -4.71 5.51 27.44
C LEU A 137 -3.21 5.48 27.10
N HIS A 138 -2.38 5.40 28.13
CA HIS A 138 -0.92 5.48 27.97
C HIS A 138 -0.22 4.21 27.44
N SER A 139 -0.94 3.08 27.35
CA SER A 139 -0.40 1.79 26.91
C SER A 139 -0.69 1.45 25.45
N LEU A 140 -1.29 2.36 24.69
CA LEU A 140 -1.68 2.11 23.31
C LEU A 140 -0.48 1.81 22.41
N THR A 141 -0.62 0.74 21.64
CA THR A 141 0.26 0.34 20.54
C THR A 141 -0.42 0.58 19.20
N GLU A 142 -1.76 0.49 19.14
CA GLU A 142 -2.56 0.73 17.94
C GLU A 142 -3.82 1.53 18.27
N PHE A 143 -4.08 2.59 17.51
CA PHE A 143 -5.28 3.41 17.64
C PHE A 143 -5.93 3.65 16.28
N THR A 144 -7.21 3.29 16.15
CA THR A 144 -8.01 3.48 14.94
C THR A 144 -9.31 4.22 15.24
N CYS A 145 -9.54 5.33 14.56
CA CYS A 145 -10.69 6.21 14.69
C CYS A 145 -10.87 7.08 13.42
N LEU A 146 -11.33 6.47 12.31
CA LEU A 146 -11.39 7.14 10.99
C LEU A 146 -12.67 7.93 10.72
N HIS A 147 -13.66 7.79 11.60
CA HIS A 147 -14.98 8.41 11.42
C HIS A 147 -15.20 9.59 12.34
N ILE A 148 -14.57 9.60 13.52
CA ILE A 148 -14.65 10.69 14.49
C ILE A 148 -13.37 11.54 14.40
N PRO A 149 -13.45 12.84 14.08
CA PRO A 149 -12.29 13.72 14.06
C PRO A 149 -11.61 13.79 15.43
N VAL A 150 -10.32 13.49 15.45
CA VAL A 150 -9.44 13.60 16.61
C VAL A 150 -8.89 15.01 16.68
N SER A 151 -9.13 15.69 17.80
CA SER A 151 -8.64 17.05 18.02
C SER A 151 -7.11 17.14 17.95
N PRO A 152 -6.53 18.31 17.61
CA PRO A 152 -5.08 18.48 17.58
C PRO A 152 -4.41 18.18 18.93
N SER A 153 -5.02 18.57 20.05
CA SER A 153 -4.49 18.29 21.40
C SER A 153 -4.40 16.78 21.66
N SER A 154 -5.39 16.01 21.24
CA SER A 154 -5.36 14.55 21.34
C SER A 154 -4.35 13.91 20.41
N ALA A 155 -4.19 14.43 19.20
CA ALA A 155 -3.14 13.97 18.30
C ALA A 155 -1.74 14.25 18.88
N MET A 156 -1.56 15.39 19.56
CA MET A 156 -0.33 15.71 20.28
C MET A 156 -0.09 14.80 21.49
N HIS A 157 -1.15 14.39 22.20
CA HIS A 157 -1.03 13.39 23.26
C HIS A 157 -0.66 12.00 22.71
N LEU A 158 -1.27 11.58 21.61
CA LEU A 158 -0.91 10.33 20.92
C LEU A 158 0.57 10.34 20.49
N ALA A 159 1.12 11.50 20.12
CA ALA A 159 2.54 11.65 19.80
C ALA A 159 3.48 11.38 20.97
N GLU A 160 3.02 11.57 22.22
CA GLU A 160 3.79 11.29 23.43
C GLU A 160 3.84 9.78 23.76
N LEU A 161 2.96 8.97 23.16
CA LEU A 161 2.88 7.53 23.40
C LEU A 161 4.00 6.78 22.69
N ARG A 162 5.11 6.55 23.40
CA ARG A 162 6.31 5.87 22.86
C ARG A 162 6.06 4.45 22.32
N LYS A 163 4.99 3.78 22.78
CA LYS A 163 4.62 2.42 22.36
C LYS A 163 3.71 2.39 21.14
N LEU A 164 3.18 3.54 20.70
CA LEU A 164 2.25 3.62 19.59
C LEU A 164 2.98 3.36 18.26
N GLN A 165 2.58 2.31 17.56
CA GLN A 165 3.16 1.83 16.31
C GLN A 165 2.25 2.09 15.10
N THR A 166 0.94 2.00 15.32
CA THR A 166 -0.08 2.18 14.27
C THR A 166 -1.09 3.24 14.68
N LEU A 167 -1.27 4.24 13.83
CA LEU A 167 -2.22 5.33 14.03
C LEU A 167 -3.12 5.46 12.79
N ARG A 168 -4.43 5.36 12.98
CA ARG A 168 -5.41 5.52 11.89
C ARG A 168 -6.48 6.50 12.33
N VAL A 169 -6.40 7.77 11.95
CA VAL A 169 -7.29 8.82 12.50
C VAL A 169 -7.84 9.74 11.44
N ARG A 170 -8.99 10.33 11.71
CA ARG A 170 -9.48 11.49 10.97
C ARG A 170 -9.07 12.77 11.70
N PHE A 171 -8.58 13.78 10.99
CA PHE A 171 -8.38 15.11 11.55
C PHE A 171 -9.58 16.03 11.27
N PRO A 172 -9.88 16.99 12.17
CA PRO A 172 -10.80 18.07 11.89
C PRO A 172 -10.20 19.00 10.84
N ASP A 173 -11.04 19.86 10.27
CA ASP A 173 -10.60 20.81 9.25
C ASP A 173 -9.58 21.84 9.81
N ALA A 174 -8.83 22.46 8.88
CA ALA A 174 -7.49 23.01 9.11
C ALA A 174 -7.36 24.14 10.13
N SER A 175 -8.45 24.80 10.51
CA SER A 175 -8.43 25.98 11.39
C SER A 175 -7.86 25.73 12.79
N THR A 176 -7.68 24.46 13.17
CA THR A 176 -7.36 24.04 14.53
C THR A 176 -5.88 23.76 14.79
N TRP A 177 -5.04 23.61 13.75
CA TRP A 177 -3.61 23.27 13.90
C TRP A 177 -2.67 24.48 13.98
N CYS A 178 -3.17 25.69 13.73
CA CYS A 178 -2.40 26.92 13.79
C CYS A 178 -2.01 27.25 15.24
N SER A 179 -0.75 26.96 15.57
CA SER A 179 -0.18 27.18 16.90
C SER A 179 0.19 28.64 17.09
N SER A 180 -0.15 29.15 18.27
CA SER A 180 0.34 30.37 18.89
C SER A 180 1.85 30.54 18.69
N GLY A 181 2.28 31.73 18.28
CA GLY A 181 3.61 32.06 17.73
C GLY A 181 4.84 31.95 18.64
N SER A 182 4.99 30.87 19.42
CA SER A 182 6.26 30.53 20.06
C SER A 182 7.05 29.53 19.19
N ALA A 183 8.38 29.56 19.30
CA ALA A 183 9.31 28.67 18.60
C ALA A 183 9.10 27.20 19.04
N PHE A 184 8.06 26.55 18.53
CA PHE A 184 7.75 25.16 18.82
C PHE A 184 8.77 24.25 18.13
N GLN A 185 9.52 23.47 18.91
CA GLN A 185 10.21 22.31 18.37
C GLN A 185 9.17 21.29 17.90
N PRO A 186 9.26 20.79 16.66
CA PRO A 186 8.34 19.78 16.15
C PRO A 186 8.33 18.57 17.08
N ARG A 187 7.15 18.14 17.52
CA ARG A 187 7.03 16.89 18.27
C ARG A 187 7.22 15.71 17.33
N SER A 188 7.69 14.59 17.84
CA SER A 188 7.89 13.38 17.04
C SER A 188 7.31 12.16 17.71
N PHE A 189 6.70 11.29 16.90
CA PHE A 189 6.29 9.97 17.34
C PHE A 189 7.51 9.04 17.37
N ALA A 190 7.93 8.61 18.57
CA ALA A 190 9.13 7.80 18.72
C ALA A 190 9.02 6.38 18.13
N GLY A 191 7.82 5.76 18.19
CA GLY A 191 7.60 4.36 17.81
C GLY A 191 6.71 4.14 16.58
N LEU A 192 6.20 5.21 15.96
CA LEU A 192 5.14 5.11 14.97
C LEU A 192 5.70 4.71 13.60
N THR A 193 5.23 3.57 13.08
CA THR A 193 5.68 3.01 11.81
C THR A 193 4.61 3.05 10.73
N ASN A 194 3.32 3.02 11.11
CA ASN A 194 2.20 2.96 10.18
C ASN A 194 1.20 4.06 10.50
N VAL A 195 0.89 4.89 9.50
CA VAL A 195 -0.08 5.97 9.66
C VAL A 195 -1.11 5.93 8.53
N LEU A 196 -2.38 6.02 8.90
CA LEU A 196 -3.48 6.34 7.99
C LEU A 196 -4.17 7.62 8.48
N LEU A 197 -4.19 8.66 7.67
CA LEU A 197 -4.86 9.92 8.00
C LEU A 197 -5.99 10.17 7.03
N ALA A 198 -7.20 10.36 7.54
CA ALA A 198 -8.28 10.99 6.78
C ALA A 198 -8.27 12.49 7.06
N THR A 199 -7.96 13.29 6.06
CA THR A 199 -7.64 14.71 6.27
C THR A 199 -7.87 15.53 5.00
N THR A 200 -7.91 16.86 5.13
CA THR A 200 -7.84 17.76 3.99
C THR A 200 -6.39 18.11 3.68
N MET A 201 -6.10 18.57 2.46
CA MET A 201 -4.73 18.97 2.09
C MET A 201 -4.19 20.08 3.01
N SER A 202 -5.00 21.09 3.29
CA SER A 202 -4.63 22.21 4.17
C SER A 202 -4.36 21.75 5.60
N THR A 203 -5.18 20.85 6.13
CA THR A 203 -5.01 20.28 7.47
C THR A 203 -3.71 19.49 7.57
N TYR A 204 -3.40 18.67 6.56
CA TYR A 204 -2.16 17.91 6.51
C TYR A 204 -0.92 18.82 6.42
N ILE A 205 -0.98 19.89 5.62
CA ILE A 205 0.09 20.89 5.52
C ILE A 205 0.37 21.53 6.90
N SER A 206 -0.66 21.81 7.69
CA SER A 206 -0.50 22.33 9.05
C SER A 206 0.02 21.28 10.03
N PHE A 207 -0.55 20.08 10.01
CA PHE A 207 -0.11 18.93 10.83
C PHE A 207 1.37 18.61 10.64
N SER A 208 1.83 18.57 9.38
CA SER A 208 3.22 18.29 9.02
C SER A 208 4.22 19.39 9.42
N LYS A 209 3.75 20.57 9.86
CA LYS A 209 4.60 21.59 10.50
C LYS A 209 4.73 21.33 12.00
N ALA A 210 3.67 20.82 12.63
CA ALA A 210 3.63 20.59 14.08
C ALA A 210 4.31 19.27 14.51
N ILE A 211 4.24 18.25 13.64
CA ILE A 211 4.63 16.89 13.97
C ILE A 211 5.57 16.32 12.90
N ALA A 212 6.68 15.73 13.34
CA ALA A 212 7.62 14.97 12.52
C ALA A 212 7.37 13.46 12.62
N LEU A 213 7.54 12.74 11.51
CA LEU A 213 7.35 11.28 11.38
C LEU A 213 8.64 10.60 10.85
N PRO A 214 9.76 10.65 11.60
CA PRO A 214 11.06 10.21 11.10
C PRO A 214 11.18 8.68 10.91
N HIS A 215 10.33 7.89 11.56
CA HIS A 215 10.41 6.42 11.56
C HIS A 215 9.27 5.72 10.80
N ILE A 216 8.43 6.51 10.12
CA ILE A 216 7.29 5.97 9.39
C ILE A 216 7.75 5.13 8.19
N GLN A 217 7.17 3.95 8.05
CA GLN A 217 7.41 3.04 6.93
C GLN A 217 6.23 3.04 5.97
N GLU A 218 5.01 3.21 6.48
CA GLU A 218 3.79 3.29 5.69
C GLU A 218 2.98 4.54 6.04
N LEU A 219 2.73 5.37 5.04
CA LEU A 219 1.85 6.52 5.11
C LEU A 219 0.70 6.36 4.12
N VAL A 220 -0.52 6.38 4.62
CA VAL A 220 -1.75 6.40 3.84
C VAL A 220 -2.49 7.70 4.13
N LEU A 221 -2.74 8.50 3.09
CA LEU A 221 -3.50 9.74 3.17
C LEU A 221 -4.83 9.54 2.43
N GLU A 222 -5.93 9.66 3.15
CA GLU A 222 -7.29 9.73 2.62
C GLU A 222 -7.72 11.20 2.53
N VAL A 223 -7.57 11.79 1.35
CA VAL A 223 -7.91 13.19 1.11
C VAL A 223 -9.43 13.33 1.02
N VAL A 224 -10.00 14.19 1.86
CA VAL A 224 -11.46 14.36 2.01
C VAL A 224 -12.02 15.48 1.13
N ASP A 225 -11.20 16.48 0.81
CA ASP A 225 -11.56 17.65 0.01
C ASP A 225 -11.15 17.53 -1.46
N ASP A 226 -11.73 18.39 -2.30
CA ASP A 226 -11.26 18.57 -3.67
C ASP A 226 -9.92 19.30 -3.66
N PRO A 227 -8.90 18.80 -4.39
CA PRO A 227 -7.57 19.38 -4.35
C PRO A 227 -7.56 20.79 -4.95
N ALA A 228 -7.25 21.79 -4.14
CA ALA A 228 -7.00 23.14 -4.62
C ALA A 228 -5.61 23.24 -5.25
N ALA A 229 -5.52 23.76 -6.48
CA ALA A 229 -4.30 23.80 -7.27
C ALA A 229 -3.09 24.40 -6.52
N GLN A 230 -3.32 25.49 -5.77
CA GLN A 230 -2.30 26.19 -4.98
C GLN A 230 -1.74 25.40 -3.79
N LEU A 231 -2.43 24.34 -3.35
CA LEU A 231 -2.01 23.49 -2.23
C LEU A 231 -1.23 22.26 -2.66
N ILE A 232 -1.29 21.86 -3.93
CA ILE A 232 -0.71 20.61 -4.44
C ILE A 232 0.80 20.53 -4.15
N SER A 233 1.58 21.51 -4.63
CA SER A 233 3.02 21.53 -4.38
C SER A 233 3.38 21.59 -2.88
N GLN A 234 2.63 22.39 -2.10
CA GLN A 234 2.84 22.52 -0.65
C GLN A 234 2.54 21.20 0.09
N PHE A 235 1.53 20.46 -0.36
CA PHE A 235 1.13 19.18 0.21
C PHE A 235 2.22 18.12 0.05
N PHE A 236 2.79 17.97 -1.15
CA PHE A 236 3.88 17.02 -1.37
C PHE A 236 5.19 17.45 -0.69
N THR A 237 5.48 18.74 -0.66
CA THR A 237 6.60 19.30 0.13
C THR A 237 6.41 19.00 1.63
N ALA A 238 5.19 19.09 2.14
CA ALA A 238 4.84 18.75 3.51
C ALA A 238 5.11 17.26 3.83
N ILE A 239 4.75 16.33 2.94
CA ILE A 239 5.06 14.90 3.09
C ILE A 239 6.58 14.71 3.19
N ARG A 240 7.33 15.31 2.26
CA ARG A 240 8.78 15.23 2.20
C ARG A 240 9.47 15.79 3.45
N ARG A 241 8.99 16.92 3.99
CA ARG A 241 9.51 17.51 5.21
C ARG A 241 9.24 16.63 6.43
N GLN A 242 8.05 16.05 6.51
CA GLN A 242 7.60 15.32 7.70
C GLN A 242 8.24 13.92 7.82
N CYS A 243 8.46 13.24 6.70
CA CYS A 243 8.92 11.85 6.68
C CYS A 243 10.42 11.75 6.39
N SER A 244 11.09 10.74 6.95
CA SER A 244 12.49 10.46 6.61
C SER A 244 12.62 9.84 5.21
N PRO A 245 13.49 10.38 4.35
CA PRO A 245 13.87 9.79 3.04
C PRO A 245 14.26 8.32 3.11
N LEU A 246 14.87 7.91 4.24
CA LEU A 246 15.45 6.58 4.44
C LEU A 246 14.52 5.63 5.21
N ALA A 247 13.33 6.07 5.63
CA ALA A 247 12.40 5.25 6.38
C ALA A 247 11.15 4.88 5.58
N LEU A 248 10.59 5.83 4.82
CA LEU A 248 9.32 5.65 4.12
C LEU A 248 9.48 4.65 2.97
N ARG A 249 8.65 3.60 3.00
CA ARG A 249 8.65 2.51 2.01
C ARG A 249 7.35 2.44 1.24
N ASN A 250 6.25 2.83 1.88
CA ASN A 250 4.91 2.68 1.34
C ASN A 250 4.22 4.05 1.44
N LEU A 251 3.86 4.65 0.32
CA LEU A 251 3.09 5.87 0.27
C LEU A 251 1.84 5.62 -0.56
N LYS A 252 0.68 5.82 0.08
CA LYS A 252 -0.62 5.78 -0.60
C LYS A 252 -1.34 7.08 -0.37
N ILE A 253 -1.76 7.73 -1.42
CA ILE A 253 -2.58 8.93 -1.36
C ILE A 253 -3.79 8.62 -2.19
N ARG A 254 -4.92 8.57 -1.52
CA ARG A 254 -6.18 8.23 -2.13
C ARG A 254 -7.25 9.19 -1.66
N PRO A 255 -8.28 9.37 -2.45
CA PRO A 255 -9.48 10.02 -1.97
C PRO A 255 -10.23 9.17 -0.94
N ARG A 256 -10.96 9.82 -0.05
CA ARG A 256 -11.83 9.11 0.89
C ARG A 256 -13.12 8.59 0.24
N VAL A 257 -13.70 9.38 -0.66
CA VAL A 257 -14.97 9.07 -1.35
C VAL A 257 -14.71 9.09 -2.85
N PHE A 258 -15.16 8.07 -3.59
CA PHE A 258 -15.12 8.02 -5.06
C PHE A 258 -16.22 8.90 -5.69
N PRO A 259 -15.89 10.06 -6.29
CA PRO A 259 -16.83 10.94 -6.93
C PRO A 259 -17.23 10.31 -8.24
N VAL A 260 -18.38 10.78 -8.71
CA VAL A 260 -18.87 10.47 -10.05
C VAL A 260 -17.93 11.15 -11.07
N GLU A 261 -17.69 10.48 -12.20
CA GLU A 261 -16.78 10.95 -13.26
C GLU A 261 -17.00 12.38 -13.72
N ALA A 262 -18.27 12.79 -13.82
CA ALA A 262 -18.64 14.14 -14.20
C ALA A 262 -18.04 15.22 -13.27
N ILE A 263 -17.89 14.94 -11.98
CA ILE A 263 -17.35 15.89 -11.00
C ILE A 263 -15.83 16.00 -11.17
N ALA A 264 -15.13 14.89 -11.42
CA ALA A 264 -13.68 14.89 -11.59
C ALA A 264 -13.23 15.68 -12.82
N GLN A 265 -14.02 15.67 -13.91
CA GLN A 265 -13.72 16.45 -15.12
C GLN A 265 -13.86 17.96 -14.93
N LEU A 266 -14.65 18.41 -13.96
CA LEU A 266 -14.86 19.83 -13.66
C LEU A 266 -13.75 20.41 -12.77
N ASN A 267 -12.86 19.58 -12.22
CA ASN A 267 -11.78 20.09 -11.38
C ASN A 267 -10.71 20.81 -12.22
N ALA A 268 -10.54 22.10 -11.96
CA ALA A 268 -9.53 22.92 -12.62
C ALA A 268 -8.09 22.56 -12.22
N ALA A 269 -7.89 21.95 -11.06
CA ALA A 269 -6.58 21.61 -10.55
C ALA A 269 -5.88 20.56 -11.43
N VAL A 270 -4.59 20.79 -11.69
CA VAL A 270 -3.73 19.91 -12.47
C VAL A 270 -2.53 19.55 -11.61
N LEU A 271 -2.33 18.25 -11.40
CA LEU A 271 -1.14 17.70 -10.78
C LEU A 271 -0.07 17.46 -11.86
N ARG A 272 1.08 18.11 -11.69
CA ARG A 272 2.18 18.07 -12.65
C ARG A 272 3.37 17.30 -12.09
N SER A 273 4.27 16.87 -12.98
CA SER A 273 5.55 16.25 -12.61
C SER A 273 6.33 17.04 -11.54
N ALA A 274 6.36 18.38 -11.65
CA ALA A 274 7.09 19.25 -10.72
C ALA A 274 6.56 19.17 -9.27
N ASP A 275 5.25 18.96 -9.09
CA ASP A 275 4.63 18.88 -7.77
C ASP A 275 5.06 17.62 -7.00
N LEU A 276 5.38 16.55 -7.73
CA LEU A 276 5.77 15.24 -7.15
C LEU A 276 7.27 15.10 -6.93
N ARG A 277 8.10 15.99 -7.50
CA ARG A 277 9.57 15.93 -7.35
C ARG A 277 10.06 15.82 -5.90
N PRO A 278 9.45 16.49 -4.90
CA PRO A 278 9.86 16.31 -3.50
C PRO A 278 9.79 14.86 -3.00
N LEU A 279 8.96 14.01 -3.59
CA LEU A 279 8.81 12.60 -3.18
C LEU A 279 9.93 11.70 -3.74
N LEU A 280 10.70 12.17 -4.72
CA LEU A 280 11.77 11.38 -5.33
C LEU A 280 12.94 11.13 -4.36
N ASP A 281 13.03 11.92 -3.28
CA ASP A 281 14.04 11.70 -2.24
C ASP A 281 13.85 10.39 -1.44
N PHE A 282 12.68 9.76 -1.48
CA PHE A 282 12.40 8.51 -0.76
C PHE A 282 13.03 7.28 -1.44
N SER A 283 14.34 7.13 -1.34
CA SER A 283 15.10 6.08 -2.05
C SER A 283 14.73 4.64 -1.70
N LEU A 284 14.10 4.40 -0.55
CA LEU A 284 13.64 3.08 -0.13
C LEU A 284 12.18 2.78 -0.50
N MET A 285 11.56 3.57 -1.38
CA MET A 285 10.20 3.38 -1.84
C MET A 285 10.00 1.99 -2.47
N LYS A 286 8.98 1.27 -2.01
CA LYS A 286 8.57 -0.06 -2.47
C LYS A 286 7.17 -0.04 -3.06
N TYR A 287 6.25 0.70 -2.44
CA TYR A 287 4.87 0.80 -2.89
C TYR A 287 4.46 2.26 -2.96
N PHE A 288 4.20 2.72 -4.18
CA PHE A 288 3.68 4.05 -4.43
C PHE A 288 2.32 3.94 -5.11
N ASP A 289 1.31 4.56 -4.51
CA ASP A 289 -0.06 4.60 -5.02
C ASP A 289 -0.61 6.02 -4.89
N LEU A 290 -0.83 6.67 -6.02
CA LEU A 290 -1.37 8.02 -6.10
C LEU A 290 -2.67 8.02 -6.90
N ALA A 291 -3.75 8.28 -6.18
CA ALA A 291 -5.09 8.53 -6.67
C ALA A 291 -5.54 9.87 -6.08
N MET A 292 -5.68 10.91 -6.89
CA MET A 292 -6.18 12.23 -6.47
C MET A 292 -7.20 12.74 -7.48
N TYR A 293 -8.21 13.48 -7.02
CA TYR A 293 -9.24 14.06 -7.90
C TYR A 293 -8.80 15.34 -8.55
N CYS A 294 -7.82 15.26 -9.42
CA CYS A 294 -7.39 16.35 -10.26
C CYS A 294 -7.03 15.82 -11.64
N ARG A 295 -6.78 16.74 -12.56
CA ARG A 295 -6.24 16.39 -13.86
C ARG A 295 -4.77 16.06 -13.70
N HIS A 296 -4.27 15.09 -14.45
CA HIS A 296 -2.87 14.66 -14.40
C HIS A 296 -2.12 15.12 -15.65
N ALA A 297 -0.91 15.65 -15.47
CA ALA A 297 -0.01 16.02 -16.56
C ALA A 297 1.39 15.48 -16.26
N PHE A 298 1.67 14.28 -16.75
CA PHE A 298 2.94 13.58 -16.59
C PHE A 298 3.60 13.33 -17.94
N ASP A 299 4.92 13.25 -17.94
CA ASP A 299 5.78 13.07 -19.11
C ASP A 299 6.81 11.96 -18.87
N ASP A 300 7.48 11.53 -19.94
CA ASP A 300 8.48 10.44 -19.88
C ASP A 300 9.67 10.80 -18.98
N ALA A 301 10.08 12.07 -18.98
CA ALA A 301 11.18 12.56 -18.16
C ALA A 301 10.91 12.38 -16.67
N PHE A 302 9.69 12.66 -16.21
CA PHE A 302 9.32 12.41 -14.82
C PHE A 302 9.32 10.92 -14.48
N ILE A 303 8.81 10.05 -15.36
CA ILE A 303 8.81 8.60 -15.10
C ILE A 303 10.23 8.04 -15.07
N LEU A 304 11.15 8.57 -15.89
CA LEU A 304 12.59 8.26 -15.80
C LEU A 304 13.17 8.67 -14.43
N ASP A 305 12.88 9.89 -13.98
CA ASP A 305 13.33 10.38 -12.67
C ASP A 305 12.78 9.49 -11.52
N VAL A 306 11.50 9.09 -11.59
CA VAL A 306 10.86 8.15 -10.66
C VAL A 306 11.58 6.79 -10.66
N ALA A 307 11.81 6.22 -11.83
CA ALA A 307 12.40 4.89 -11.96
C ALA A 307 13.83 4.86 -11.37
N LYS A 308 14.62 5.92 -11.61
CA LYS A 308 15.97 6.09 -11.04
C LYS A 308 15.96 6.35 -9.54
N ALA A 309 15.01 7.15 -9.07
CA ALA A 309 14.87 7.49 -7.65
C ALA A 309 14.48 6.29 -6.78
N TRP A 310 13.68 5.36 -7.32
CA TRP A 310 13.09 4.25 -6.57
C TRP A 310 13.50 2.86 -7.10
N PRO A 311 14.78 2.47 -6.98
CA PRO A 311 15.28 1.18 -7.51
C PRO A 311 14.65 -0.05 -6.82
N HIS A 312 14.04 0.13 -5.64
CA HIS A 312 13.39 -0.93 -4.86
C HIS A 312 11.87 -1.04 -5.11
N LEU A 313 11.34 -0.31 -6.08
CA LEU A 313 9.92 -0.22 -6.38
C LEU A 313 9.36 -1.60 -6.78
N LYS A 314 8.23 -1.97 -6.15
CA LYS A 314 7.50 -3.22 -6.38
C LYS A 314 6.09 -2.98 -6.91
N LYS A 315 5.43 -1.91 -6.44
CA LYS A 315 4.13 -1.47 -6.98
C LYS A 315 4.19 0.01 -7.27
N PHE A 316 3.80 0.39 -8.48
CA PHE A 316 3.79 1.78 -8.92
C PHE A 316 2.46 2.11 -9.59
N HIS A 317 1.61 2.82 -8.88
CA HIS A 317 0.28 3.19 -9.31
C HIS A 317 0.19 4.72 -9.33
N LEU A 318 0.06 5.32 -10.51
CA LEU A 318 0.03 6.77 -10.72
C LEU A 318 -1.18 7.15 -11.58
N GLY A 319 -2.20 7.72 -10.93
CA GLY A 319 -3.42 8.16 -11.60
C GLY A 319 -4.19 7.02 -12.26
N HIS A 320 -4.02 5.79 -11.78
CA HIS A 320 -4.72 4.61 -12.30
C HIS A 320 -6.18 4.57 -11.82
N GLY A 321 -7.08 4.05 -12.66
CA GLY A 321 -8.51 3.92 -12.36
C GLY A 321 -9.40 5.01 -12.97
N ASN A 322 -10.71 4.85 -12.80
CA ASN A 322 -11.71 5.85 -13.18
C ASN A 322 -12.15 6.62 -11.93
N PRO A 323 -12.37 7.95 -12.02
CA PRO A 323 -12.51 8.75 -13.23
C PRO A 323 -11.43 9.86 -13.38
N TYR A 324 -10.17 9.49 -13.56
CA TYR A 324 -9.10 10.50 -13.69
C TYR A 324 -8.95 11.00 -15.13
N SER A 325 -8.93 12.33 -15.30
CA SER A 325 -8.65 12.99 -16.57
C SER A 325 -7.18 13.38 -16.68
N HIS A 326 -6.64 13.34 -17.89
CA HIS A 326 -5.21 13.60 -18.13
C HIS A 326 -5.10 14.69 -19.20
N GLU A 327 -4.26 15.70 -18.95
CA GLU A 327 -3.91 16.71 -19.96
C GLU A 327 -2.80 16.20 -20.88
N THR A 328 -1.83 15.49 -20.31
CA THR A 328 -0.74 14.84 -21.03
C THR A 328 -0.57 13.41 -20.53
N LEU A 329 -0.14 12.54 -21.43
CA LEU A 329 0.19 11.16 -21.14
C LEU A 329 1.67 10.92 -21.45
N PRO A 330 2.40 10.18 -20.58
CA PRO A 330 3.69 9.65 -20.96
C PRO A 330 3.54 8.69 -22.15
N SER A 331 4.59 8.48 -22.93
CA SER A 331 4.61 7.52 -24.03
C SER A 331 4.91 6.10 -23.52
N LEU A 332 4.99 5.14 -24.44
CA LEU A 332 5.49 3.79 -24.14
C LEU A 332 6.91 3.78 -23.54
N THR A 333 7.71 4.81 -23.82
CA THR A 333 9.09 4.95 -23.32
C THR A 333 9.15 4.97 -21.78
N ALA A 334 8.14 5.54 -21.13
CA ALA A 334 8.02 5.52 -19.67
C ALA A 334 8.04 4.11 -19.08
N LEU A 335 7.45 3.12 -19.77
CA LEU A 335 7.49 1.73 -19.31
C LEU A 335 8.88 1.10 -19.46
N ALA A 336 9.63 1.45 -20.52
CA ALA A 336 11.00 1.02 -20.69
C ALA A 336 11.91 1.56 -19.57
N HIS A 337 11.70 2.80 -19.13
CA HIS A 337 12.40 3.38 -17.98
C HIS A 337 12.13 2.59 -16.69
N LEU A 338 10.86 2.28 -16.40
CA LEU A 338 10.51 1.46 -15.24
C LEU A 338 11.12 0.05 -15.32
N ALA A 339 11.08 -0.58 -16.50
CA ALA A 339 11.67 -1.90 -16.73
C ALA A 339 13.19 -1.92 -16.48
N LEU A 340 13.88 -0.84 -16.84
CA LEU A 340 15.33 -0.74 -16.72
C LEU A 340 15.79 -0.44 -15.30
N TYR A 341 15.17 0.54 -14.65
CA TYR A 341 15.65 1.07 -13.36
C TYR A 341 14.93 0.48 -12.13
N ALA A 342 13.78 -0.19 -12.31
CA ALA A 342 13.04 -0.86 -11.24
C ALA A 342 12.87 -2.38 -11.48
N PRO A 343 13.93 -3.20 -11.35
CA PRO A 343 13.89 -4.64 -11.67
C PRO A 343 12.99 -5.48 -10.74
N ASN A 344 12.62 -4.92 -9.58
CA ASN A 344 11.75 -5.57 -8.60
C ASN A 344 10.26 -5.29 -8.82
N LEU A 345 9.91 -4.56 -9.88
CA LEU A 345 8.55 -4.14 -10.17
C LEU A 345 7.65 -5.35 -10.45
N ARG A 346 6.51 -5.39 -9.78
CA ARG A 346 5.51 -6.48 -9.85
C ARG A 346 4.16 -5.99 -10.36
N GLU A 347 3.81 -4.76 -10.03
CA GLU A 347 2.52 -4.17 -10.39
C GLU A 347 2.75 -2.73 -10.88
N VAL A 348 2.17 -2.41 -12.03
CA VAL A 348 2.18 -1.06 -12.61
C VAL A 348 0.75 -0.65 -12.90
N GLY A 349 0.31 0.47 -12.37
CA GLY A 349 -0.91 1.15 -12.79
C GLY A 349 -0.53 2.51 -13.33
N LEU A 350 -0.45 2.65 -14.65
CA LEU A 350 -0.05 3.89 -15.29
C LEU A 350 -0.87 4.07 -16.56
N ARG A 351 -1.43 5.26 -16.74
CA ARG A 351 -2.02 5.66 -18.01
C ARG A 351 -0.93 6.27 -18.91
N PHE A 352 -0.82 5.79 -20.14
CA PHE A 352 0.17 6.24 -21.12
C PHE A 352 -0.42 6.24 -22.52
N ASP A 353 0.24 6.90 -23.47
CA ASP A 353 -0.15 6.96 -24.86
C ASP A 353 0.60 5.89 -25.68
N ALA A 354 -0.08 4.79 -25.98
CA ALA A 354 0.41 3.73 -26.87
C ALA A 354 -0.03 3.89 -28.33
N ALA A 355 -0.65 5.02 -28.70
CA ALA A 355 -1.12 5.31 -30.05
C ALA A 355 -0.31 6.41 -30.76
N SER A 356 0.33 7.30 -30.01
CA SER A 356 1.04 8.48 -30.54
C SER A 356 2.07 8.16 -31.63
N TRP A 357 2.85 7.10 -31.43
CA TRP A 357 3.92 6.70 -32.35
C TRP A 357 3.41 6.17 -33.70
N ALA A 358 2.16 5.71 -33.79
CA ALA A 358 1.57 5.21 -35.04
C ALA A 358 1.19 6.32 -36.03
N LYS A 359 1.17 7.58 -35.59
CA LYS A 359 0.83 8.74 -36.44
C LYS A 359 2.00 9.27 -37.27
N GLY A 360 3.23 8.80 -37.01
CA GLY A 360 4.41 9.19 -37.78
C GLY A 360 4.43 8.58 -39.19
N PRO A 361 5.27 9.09 -40.11
CA PRO A 361 5.44 8.48 -41.42
C PRO A 361 5.82 7.02 -41.23
N GLN A 362 4.94 6.12 -41.67
CA GLN A 362 5.15 4.68 -41.58
C GLN A 362 6.33 4.32 -42.49
N THR A 363 7.54 4.40 -41.94
CA THR A 363 8.67 3.66 -42.48
C THR A 363 8.25 2.19 -42.38
N GLY A 364 8.37 1.40 -43.45
CA GLY A 364 7.93 0.00 -43.52
C GLY A 364 8.61 -0.97 -42.55
N CYS A 365 9.13 -0.48 -41.41
CA CYS A 365 9.69 -1.26 -40.33
C CYS A 365 8.63 -2.15 -39.69
N SER A 366 9.01 -3.41 -39.49
CA SER A 366 8.20 -4.48 -38.92
C SER A 366 7.87 -4.33 -37.43
N GLY A 367 8.48 -3.37 -36.72
CA GLY A 367 8.34 -3.25 -35.26
C GLY A 367 8.21 -1.82 -34.72
N PRO A 368 8.05 -1.67 -33.39
CA PRO A 368 8.06 -0.38 -32.71
C PRO A 368 9.35 0.40 -33.00
N PRO A 369 9.29 1.74 -33.15
CA PRO A 369 10.47 2.57 -33.32
C PRO A 369 11.51 2.36 -32.21
N LYS A 370 12.80 2.25 -32.59
CA LYS A 370 13.90 1.97 -31.64
C LYS A 370 13.98 2.95 -30.46
N HIS A 371 13.65 4.23 -30.69
CA HIS A 371 13.72 5.25 -29.63
C HIS A 371 12.73 5.00 -28.48
N LEU A 372 11.63 4.27 -28.69
CA LEU A 372 10.67 3.93 -27.63
C LEU A 372 11.27 3.01 -26.57
N TYR A 373 12.33 2.27 -26.91
CA TYR A 373 13.03 1.40 -25.96
C TYR A 373 14.02 2.19 -25.08
N GLY A 374 14.33 3.44 -25.41
CA GLY A 374 15.36 4.23 -24.72
C GLY A 374 16.70 3.47 -24.64
N ASP A 375 17.27 3.39 -23.44
CA ASP A 375 18.52 2.66 -23.16
C ASP A 375 18.42 1.12 -23.36
N LEU A 376 17.23 0.58 -23.68
CA LEU A 376 16.99 -0.82 -24.05
C LEU A 376 16.93 -1.05 -25.58
N GLN A 377 17.28 -0.05 -26.39
CA GLN A 377 17.22 -0.17 -27.86
C GLN A 377 18.05 -1.34 -28.43
N ASP A 378 19.18 -1.67 -27.77
CA ASP A 378 20.15 -2.67 -28.23
C ASP A 378 20.15 -3.93 -27.36
N ARG A 379 19.29 -4.01 -26.34
CA ARG A 379 19.20 -5.17 -25.44
C ARG A 379 17.80 -5.38 -24.88
N ALA A 380 17.45 -6.63 -24.56
CA ALA A 380 16.27 -6.88 -23.74
C ALA A 380 16.51 -6.43 -22.30
N SER A 381 15.45 -6.12 -21.56
CA SER A 381 15.57 -6.09 -20.10
C SER A 381 15.94 -7.50 -19.62
N THR A 382 16.73 -7.60 -18.56
CA THR A 382 17.22 -8.89 -18.04
C THR A 382 16.46 -9.35 -16.80
N ALA A 383 15.70 -8.48 -16.14
CA ALA A 383 15.06 -8.78 -14.87
C ALA A 383 13.73 -8.03 -14.73
N SER A 384 12.65 -8.66 -15.19
CA SER A 384 11.29 -8.19 -14.88
C SER A 384 10.55 -9.20 -14.03
N ASN A 385 9.98 -8.72 -12.92
CA ASN A 385 9.07 -9.47 -12.08
C ASN A 385 7.61 -9.04 -12.28
N LEU A 386 7.32 -8.32 -13.37
CA LEU A 386 6.01 -7.73 -13.60
C LEU A 386 4.95 -8.82 -13.79
N ARG A 387 3.84 -8.70 -13.05
CA ARG A 387 2.71 -9.64 -13.06
C ARG A 387 1.39 -8.94 -13.33
N PHE A 388 1.30 -7.66 -13.02
CA PHE A 388 0.06 -6.92 -13.17
C PHE A 388 0.35 -5.58 -13.81
N MET A 389 -0.41 -5.25 -14.85
CA MET A 389 -0.38 -3.93 -15.45
C MET A 389 -1.81 -3.42 -15.63
N SER A 390 -2.18 -2.39 -14.89
CA SER A 390 -3.40 -1.63 -15.15
C SER A 390 -3.09 -0.55 -16.18
N VAL A 391 -3.68 -0.71 -17.36
CA VAL A 391 -3.55 0.23 -18.49
C VAL A 391 -4.67 1.27 -18.48
N SER A 392 -5.73 1.07 -17.69
CA SER A 392 -6.85 2.03 -17.58
C SER A 392 -7.36 2.47 -18.97
N ARG A 393 -7.62 3.77 -19.19
CA ARG A 393 -8.05 4.36 -20.47
C ARG A 393 -6.85 4.78 -21.35
N SER A 394 -5.83 3.94 -21.44
CA SER A 394 -4.64 4.24 -22.28
C SER A 394 -5.00 4.06 -23.75
N PRO A 395 -4.88 5.10 -24.59
CA PRO A 395 -5.10 4.96 -26.02
C PRO A 395 -4.05 4.03 -26.61
N ILE A 396 -4.47 3.20 -27.57
CA ILE A 396 -3.62 2.17 -28.17
C ILE A 396 -3.80 2.12 -29.69
N ALA A 397 -2.69 1.91 -30.41
CA ALA A 397 -2.67 1.59 -31.83
C ALA A 397 -1.71 0.42 -32.07
N CYS A 398 -1.98 -0.39 -33.11
CA CYS A 398 -1.19 -1.58 -33.46
C CYS A 398 -0.93 -2.52 -32.25
N PRO A 399 -1.98 -3.16 -31.69
CA PRO A 399 -1.88 -4.04 -30.52
C PRO A 399 -0.75 -5.08 -30.61
N GLU A 400 -0.52 -5.65 -31.79
CA GLU A 400 0.54 -6.62 -32.05
C GLU A 400 1.94 -6.04 -31.82
N LYS A 401 2.18 -4.79 -32.23
CA LYS A 401 3.47 -4.12 -32.04
C LYS A 401 3.65 -3.68 -30.58
N VAL A 402 2.58 -3.27 -29.90
CA VAL A 402 2.60 -2.96 -28.46
C VAL A 402 2.88 -4.23 -27.64
N ALA A 403 2.28 -5.36 -27.99
CA ALA A 403 2.58 -6.64 -27.34
C ALA A 403 4.04 -7.06 -27.53
N LEU A 404 4.59 -6.91 -28.74
CA LEU A 404 6.01 -7.14 -29.01
C LEU A 404 6.92 -6.23 -28.17
N PHE A 405 6.56 -4.94 -28.06
CA PHE A 405 7.26 -3.99 -27.20
C PHE A 405 7.27 -4.46 -25.74
N LEU A 406 6.11 -4.78 -25.19
CA LEU A 406 5.94 -5.21 -23.80
C LEU A 406 6.68 -6.52 -23.50
N ALA A 407 6.58 -7.52 -24.38
CA ALA A 407 7.28 -8.80 -24.24
C ALA A 407 8.81 -8.62 -24.19
N ARG A 408 9.33 -7.62 -24.91
CA ARG A 408 10.77 -7.30 -24.92
C ARG A 408 11.23 -6.56 -23.65
N ILE A 409 10.48 -5.57 -23.17
CA ILE A 409 10.88 -4.78 -21.99
C ILE A 409 10.53 -5.46 -20.67
N PHE A 410 9.50 -6.30 -20.64
CA PHE A 410 9.09 -7.08 -19.47
C PHE A 410 9.18 -8.57 -19.75
N PRO A 411 10.42 -9.10 -19.79
CA PRO A 411 10.64 -10.53 -19.99
C PRO A 411 10.05 -11.36 -18.85
N THR A 412 8.84 -11.90 -18.99
CA THR A 412 8.32 -12.83 -17.99
C THR A 412 8.79 -14.24 -18.32
N SER A 413 9.23 -14.98 -17.30
CA SER A 413 9.48 -16.44 -17.39
C SER A 413 8.19 -17.27 -17.34
N GLN A 414 7.03 -16.60 -17.32
CA GLN A 414 5.72 -17.22 -17.24
C GLN A 414 4.77 -16.45 -18.17
N PRO A 415 4.44 -16.98 -19.36
CA PRO A 415 3.65 -16.28 -20.38
C PRO A 415 2.25 -15.86 -19.91
N HIS A 416 1.66 -16.59 -18.95
CA HIS A 416 0.32 -16.28 -18.41
C HIS A 416 0.31 -15.31 -17.22
N ARG A 417 1.48 -14.77 -16.86
CA ARG A 417 1.61 -14.05 -15.60
C ARG A 417 1.25 -12.58 -15.68
N LEU A 418 1.38 -11.94 -16.86
CA LEU A 418 1.04 -10.53 -17.01
C LEU A 418 -0.47 -10.40 -17.28
N THR A 419 -1.19 -9.92 -16.28
CA THR A 419 -2.61 -9.56 -16.41
C THR A 419 -2.74 -8.07 -16.74
N LEU A 420 -3.39 -7.78 -17.86
CA LEU A 420 -3.77 -6.43 -18.25
C LEU A 420 -5.19 -6.11 -17.77
N GLU A 421 -5.33 -5.03 -16.99
CA GLU A 421 -6.65 -4.50 -16.61
C GLU A 421 -6.88 -3.14 -17.28
N GLY A 422 -7.87 -3.09 -18.17
CA GLY A 422 -8.29 -1.88 -18.87
C GLY A 422 -9.70 -1.49 -18.46
N PHE A 423 -9.90 -0.19 -18.28
CA PHE A 423 -11.23 0.43 -18.24
C PHE A 423 -11.19 1.45 -19.36
N GLY A 424 -12.05 1.37 -20.38
CA GLY A 424 -11.90 2.17 -21.59
C GLY A 424 -13.16 2.22 -22.43
N THR A 425 -13.07 2.95 -23.54
CA THR A 425 -14.01 2.74 -24.65
C THR A 425 -13.92 1.29 -25.13
N GLU A 426 -14.96 0.81 -25.81
CA GLU A 426 -14.96 -0.55 -26.36
C GLU A 426 -13.77 -0.79 -27.31
N ALA A 427 -13.37 0.23 -28.09
CA ALA A 427 -12.21 0.15 -28.98
C ALA A 427 -10.89 0.00 -28.21
N GLU A 428 -10.68 0.78 -27.14
CA GLU A 428 -9.49 0.67 -26.28
C GLU A 428 -9.46 -0.70 -25.58
N SER A 429 -10.60 -1.16 -25.04
CA SER A 429 -10.72 -2.48 -24.40
C SER A 429 -10.32 -3.59 -25.36
N LYS A 430 -10.89 -3.60 -26.57
CA LYS A 430 -10.56 -4.57 -27.62
C LYS A 430 -9.07 -4.56 -27.99
N GLY A 431 -8.48 -3.36 -28.13
CA GLY A 431 -7.05 -3.22 -28.42
C GLY A 431 -6.17 -3.85 -27.32
N TRP A 432 -6.48 -3.61 -26.05
CA TRP A 432 -5.73 -4.20 -24.93
C TRP A 432 -6.01 -5.70 -24.73
N GLU A 433 -7.21 -6.19 -25.05
CA GLU A 433 -7.52 -7.62 -25.12
C GLU A 433 -6.69 -8.32 -26.21
N GLU A 434 -6.47 -7.68 -27.36
CA GLU A 434 -5.59 -8.20 -28.40
C GLU A 434 -4.12 -8.24 -27.95
N VAL A 435 -3.63 -7.20 -27.25
CA VAL A 435 -2.29 -7.23 -26.63
C VAL A 435 -2.17 -8.43 -25.69
N GLN A 436 -3.15 -8.65 -24.82
CA GLN A 436 -3.19 -9.78 -23.89
C GLN A 436 -3.15 -11.13 -24.62
N ARG A 437 -3.76 -11.23 -25.81
CA ARG A 437 -3.73 -12.43 -26.65
C ARG A 437 -2.36 -12.67 -27.28
N TYR A 438 -1.67 -11.62 -27.74
CA TYR A 438 -0.36 -11.74 -28.40
C TYR A 438 0.81 -11.96 -27.43
N LEU A 439 0.72 -11.46 -26.18
CA LEU A 439 1.80 -11.54 -25.20
C LEU A 439 2.36 -12.96 -25.00
N PRO A 440 1.54 -14.01 -24.75
CA PRO A 440 2.04 -15.38 -24.62
C PRO A 440 2.82 -15.87 -25.85
N MET A 441 2.38 -15.51 -27.05
CA MET A 441 3.04 -15.91 -28.30
C MET A 441 4.44 -15.31 -28.42
N PHE A 442 4.60 -14.02 -28.13
CA PHE A 442 5.93 -13.39 -28.14
C PHE A 442 6.84 -13.87 -27.02
N THR A 443 6.27 -14.24 -25.87
CA THR A 443 7.05 -14.90 -24.79
C THR A 443 7.60 -16.24 -25.28
N CYS A 444 6.77 -17.10 -25.89
CA CYS A 444 7.22 -18.40 -26.42
C CYS A 444 8.30 -18.24 -27.49
N ILE A 445 8.09 -17.36 -28.49
CA ILE A 445 9.08 -17.11 -29.56
C ILE A 445 10.44 -16.74 -28.97
N ARG A 446 10.45 -15.95 -27.90
CA ARG A 446 11.68 -15.48 -27.27
C ARG A 446 12.36 -16.54 -26.41
N GLU A 447 11.57 -17.40 -25.77
CA GLU A 447 12.10 -18.60 -25.08
C GLU A 447 12.77 -19.53 -26.10
N ASP A 448 12.16 -19.75 -27.26
CA ASP A 448 12.73 -20.55 -28.36
C ASP A 448 14.01 -19.90 -28.91
N GLU A 449 14.02 -18.58 -29.12
CA GLU A 449 15.23 -17.85 -29.53
C GLU A 449 16.37 -17.99 -28.51
N GLN A 450 16.07 -17.87 -27.21
CA GLN A 450 17.07 -18.04 -26.15
C GLN A 450 17.63 -19.46 -26.12
N LEU A 451 16.78 -20.48 -26.27
CA LEU A 451 17.22 -21.87 -26.35
C LEU A 451 18.11 -22.12 -27.57
N ARG A 452 17.76 -21.54 -28.73
CA ARG A 452 18.59 -21.63 -29.93
C ARG A 452 19.96 -20.99 -29.74
N MET A 453 20.03 -19.78 -29.19
CA MET A 453 21.31 -19.11 -28.94
C MET A 453 22.19 -19.88 -27.94
N GLU A 454 21.59 -20.50 -26.91
CA GLU A 454 22.31 -21.34 -25.94
C GLU A 454 22.85 -22.62 -26.61
N GLN A 455 22.12 -23.20 -27.56
CA GLN A 455 22.60 -24.35 -28.34
C GLN A 455 23.73 -23.98 -29.29
N GLU A 456 23.62 -22.84 -29.98
CA GLU A 456 24.68 -22.33 -30.88
C GLU A 456 25.96 -22.06 -30.09
N ARG A 457 25.85 -21.43 -28.91
CA ARG A 457 27.01 -21.18 -28.05
C ARG A 457 27.67 -22.46 -27.54
N LYS A 458 26.88 -23.45 -27.10
CA LYS A 458 27.45 -24.74 -26.67
C LYS A 458 28.17 -25.46 -27.80
N LYS A 459 27.66 -25.34 -29.02
CA LYS A 459 28.31 -25.91 -30.19
C LYS A 459 29.62 -25.19 -30.52
N GLU A 460 29.66 -23.86 -30.41
CA GLU A 460 30.91 -23.09 -30.55
C GLU A 460 31.96 -23.49 -29.50
N ASP A 461 31.54 -23.68 -28.24
CA ASP A 461 32.43 -24.15 -27.16
C ASP A 461 32.94 -25.60 -27.42
N GLU A 462 32.09 -26.50 -27.95
CA GLU A 462 32.46 -27.87 -28.33
C GLU A 462 33.45 -27.89 -29.51
N ASP A 463 33.22 -27.05 -30.53
CA ASP A 463 34.09 -26.93 -31.70
C ASP A 463 35.47 -26.34 -31.30
N GLU A 464 35.54 -25.40 -30.35
CA GLU A 464 36.81 -24.85 -29.83
C GLU A 464 37.63 -25.89 -29.01
N ASP A 465 36.97 -26.73 -28.23
CA ASP A 465 37.62 -27.80 -27.45
C ASP A 465 38.17 -28.91 -28.38
N GLU A 466 37.43 -29.28 -29.43
CA GLU A 466 37.91 -30.22 -30.45
C GLU A 466 39.17 -29.68 -31.14
N GLU A 467 39.18 -28.41 -31.57
CA GLU A 467 40.35 -27.78 -32.20
C GLU A 467 41.56 -27.71 -31.25
N ALA A 468 41.34 -27.43 -29.95
CA ALA A 468 42.41 -27.41 -28.94
C ALA A 468 43.01 -28.80 -28.67
N THR A 469 42.20 -29.86 -28.72
CA THR A 469 42.70 -31.24 -28.61
C THR A 469 43.47 -31.69 -29.84
N GLU A 470 43.09 -31.28 -31.05
CA GLU A 470 43.85 -31.57 -32.27
C GLU A 470 45.16 -30.77 -32.37
N ALA A 471 45.20 -29.55 -31.85
CA ALA A 471 46.38 -28.68 -31.91
C ALA A 471 47.46 -29.00 -30.85
N SER A 472 47.18 -29.87 -29.88
CA SER A 472 48.17 -30.29 -28.88
C SER A 472 49.21 -31.23 -29.51
N PRO A 473 50.48 -30.83 -29.65
CA PRO A 473 51.50 -31.71 -30.22
C PRO A 473 51.62 -32.97 -29.36
N PRO A 474 51.81 -34.16 -29.97
CA PRO A 474 51.89 -35.42 -29.25
C PRO A 474 52.94 -35.28 -28.15
N SER A 475 52.51 -35.42 -26.90
CA SER A 475 53.40 -35.46 -25.75
C SER A 475 54.45 -36.54 -26.02
N MET A 476 55.68 -36.12 -26.30
CA MET A 476 56.83 -37.02 -26.30
C MET A 476 56.88 -37.64 -24.90
N GLU A 477 56.46 -38.89 -24.81
CA GLU A 477 56.66 -39.72 -23.63
C GLU A 477 58.15 -39.69 -23.28
N PRO A 478 58.55 -39.27 -22.06
CA PRO A 478 59.92 -39.46 -21.62
C PRO A 478 60.14 -40.96 -21.49
N SER A 479 60.83 -41.50 -22.49
CA SER A 479 61.38 -42.85 -22.53
C SER A 479 62.00 -43.21 -21.18
N GLY A 480 61.47 -44.28 -20.59
CA GLY A 480 61.96 -44.86 -19.34
C GLY A 480 63.47 -45.07 -19.36
N ILE A 481 64.14 -44.48 -18.37
CA ILE A 481 65.46 -44.94 -17.94
C ILE A 481 65.18 -45.86 -16.75
N ASP A 482 65.27 -47.16 -17.01
CA ASP A 482 65.48 -48.18 -15.98
C ASP A 482 66.78 -47.87 -15.24
N ALA A 483 66.67 -47.56 -13.95
CA ALA A 483 67.77 -47.58 -13.01
C ALA A 483 67.40 -48.48 -11.83
N ASP A 484 67.66 -49.77 -12.05
CA ASP A 484 67.96 -50.76 -11.02
C ASP A 484 69.21 -50.31 -10.22
N VAL A 485 69.05 -49.92 -8.94
CA VAL A 485 70.09 -50.04 -7.89
C VAL A 485 69.43 -49.93 -6.49
N GLY A 486 69.46 -51.03 -5.74
CA GLY A 486 69.98 -51.03 -4.36
C GLY A 486 69.02 -50.80 -3.18
N ASP A 487 68.63 -51.91 -2.56
CA ASP A 487 68.45 -52.05 -1.10
C ASP A 487 69.74 -51.59 -0.37
N PRO A 488 69.67 -50.83 0.75
CA PRO A 488 69.89 -51.49 2.04
C PRO A 488 69.08 -50.92 3.23
N HIS A 489 68.44 -51.82 3.96
CA HIS A 489 68.61 -52.09 5.41
C HIS A 489 69.01 -50.97 6.40
N VAL A 490 68.30 -50.98 7.57
CA VAL A 490 68.72 -50.51 8.93
C VAL A 490 68.52 -49.00 9.18
N GLN A 491 67.81 -48.49 10.20
CA GLN A 491 67.49 -48.96 11.56
C GLN A 491 66.17 -48.34 12.06
#